data_AF-A0A554K4E2-F1
#
_entry.id   AF-A0A554K4E2-F1
#
_cell.length_a   1.000
_cell.length_b   1.000
_cell.length_c   1.000
_cell.angle_alpha   90.00
_cell.angle_beta   90.00
_cell.angle_gamma   90.00
#
_symmetry.space_group_name_H-M   'P 1'
#
loop_
_entity.id
_entity.type
_entity.pdbx_description
1 polymer ?
#
loop_
_entity_poly.entity_id
_entity_poly.type
_entity_poly.pdbx_seq_one_letter_code
_entity_poly.pdbx_strand_id
1 'polypeptide(L)'
;MNQEKRRPDIAIVQTYPAVGEAFELTIDFDAPENQPLEMLKRDSYNPEGWNYTGKKVTGKHTRRFKLVQVGYSVTFAPFAEVRQKIVSHGEVPEGQWRQAFKATYPIHDGKGAVNVLDSSWVDSNGEARFPYIETLGLSSFSLTRRIFTEQCRYLVAIHE
;
A
#
# COMPACT_ATOMS: atom_id res chain seq x y z
N MET A 1 -46.91 24.25 -5.58
CA MET A 1 -46.33 23.36 -4.55
C MET A 1 -45.16 22.62 -5.20
N ASN A 2 -43.97 23.22 -5.16
CA ASN A 2 -42.79 22.67 -5.83
C ASN A 2 -42.11 21.65 -4.92
N GLN A 3 -42.11 20.39 -5.31
CA GLN A 3 -41.23 19.40 -4.73
C GLN A 3 -39.86 19.50 -5.42
N GLU A 4 -38.91 20.15 -4.76
CA GLU A 4 -37.49 19.99 -5.08
C GLU A 4 -37.10 18.53 -4.83
N LYS A 5 -36.94 17.77 -5.91
CA LYS A 5 -36.25 16.49 -5.88
C LYS A 5 -34.79 16.77 -5.49
N ARG A 6 -34.44 16.51 -4.23
CA ARG A 6 -33.05 16.41 -3.79
C ARG A 6 -32.34 15.41 -4.69
N ARG A 7 -31.34 15.87 -5.44
CA ARG A 7 -30.42 15.00 -6.17
C ARG A 7 -29.71 14.13 -5.11
N PRO A 8 -29.63 12.80 -5.28
CA PRO A 8 -28.84 11.99 -4.37
C PRO A 8 -27.39 12.49 -4.46
N ASP A 9 -26.78 12.73 -3.30
CA ASP A 9 -25.36 13.03 -3.17
C ASP A 9 -24.59 11.97 -3.98
N ILE A 10 -23.97 12.40 -5.08
CA ILE A 10 -23.09 11.54 -5.86
C ILE A 10 -21.92 11.28 -4.93
N ALA A 11 -21.89 10.08 -4.32
CA ALA A 11 -20.72 9.64 -3.58
C ALA A 11 -19.51 9.84 -4.49
N ILE A 12 -18.61 10.75 -4.12
CA ILE A 12 -17.36 10.96 -4.84
C ILE A 12 -16.61 9.65 -4.71
N VAL A 13 -16.62 8.85 -5.78
CA VAL A 13 -15.87 7.61 -5.77
C VAL A 13 -14.41 7.98 -5.94
N GLN A 14 -13.64 7.84 -4.86
CA GLN A 14 -12.26 8.30 -4.84
C GLN A 14 -11.36 7.36 -5.64
N THR A 15 -10.75 7.90 -6.69
CA THR A 15 -9.61 7.30 -7.37
C THR A 15 -8.33 7.52 -6.57
N TYR A 16 -7.23 6.87 -6.96
CA TYR A 16 -5.94 7.04 -6.28
C TYR A 16 -5.49 8.51 -6.29
N PRO A 17 -4.88 9.00 -5.18
CA PRO A 17 -4.29 10.33 -5.12
C PRO A 17 -3.21 10.54 -6.18
N ALA A 18 -3.03 11.78 -6.63
CA ALA A 18 -1.94 12.11 -7.53
C ALA A 18 -0.57 11.88 -6.85
N VAL A 19 0.47 11.66 -7.66
CA VAL A 19 1.84 11.58 -7.14
C VAL A 19 2.19 12.93 -6.48
N GLY A 20 2.68 12.88 -5.24
CA GLY A 20 3.00 14.05 -4.43
C GLY A 20 1.81 14.65 -3.65
N GLU A 21 0.58 14.27 -3.95
CA GLU A 21 -0.60 14.70 -3.20
C GLU A 21 -0.61 14.06 -1.81
N ALA A 22 -0.80 14.89 -0.78
CA ALA A 22 -0.93 14.43 0.60
C ALA A 22 -2.38 14.00 0.89
N PHE A 23 -2.55 12.89 1.57
CA PHE A 23 -3.86 12.37 1.98
C PHE A 23 -3.77 11.65 3.33
N GLU A 24 -4.92 11.38 3.94
CA GLU A 24 -5.01 10.66 5.22
C GLU A 24 -5.54 9.25 5.03
N LEU A 25 -4.94 8.30 5.75
CA LEU A 25 -5.50 6.97 5.91
C LEU A 25 -5.74 6.70 7.38
N THR A 26 -6.80 5.93 7.65
CA THR A 26 -7.08 5.41 8.98
C THR A 26 -7.15 3.89 8.92
N ILE A 27 -6.45 3.23 9.84
CA ILE A 27 -6.45 1.76 9.97
C ILE A 27 -6.67 1.38 11.43
N ASP A 28 -7.38 0.28 11.66
CA ASP A 28 -7.41 -0.39 12.95
C ASP A 28 -6.51 -1.63 12.88
N PHE A 29 -5.34 -1.57 13.51
CA PHE A 29 -4.36 -2.66 13.50
C PHE A 29 -4.80 -3.86 14.32
N ASP A 30 -5.83 -3.75 15.17
CA ASP A 30 -6.38 -4.88 15.92
C ASP A 30 -7.50 -5.60 15.15
N ALA A 31 -8.03 -4.96 14.09
CA ALA A 31 -9.05 -5.57 13.25
C ALA A 31 -8.51 -6.86 12.57
N PRO A 32 -9.27 -7.97 12.56
CA PRO A 32 -8.81 -9.25 12.00
C PRO A 32 -8.31 -9.14 10.55
N GLU A 33 -8.98 -8.38 9.71
CA GLU A 33 -8.66 -8.20 8.29
C GLU A 33 -7.34 -7.45 8.05
N ASN A 34 -6.84 -6.73 9.06
CA ASN A 34 -5.58 -6.01 9.00
C ASN A 34 -4.44 -6.82 9.63
N GLN A 35 -4.68 -8.02 10.18
CA GLN A 35 -3.61 -8.87 10.69
C GLN A 35 -2.74 -9.40 9.54
N PRO A 36 -1.39 -9.43 9.68
CA PRO A 36 -0.49 -9.75 8.58
C PRO A 36 -0.73 -11.10 7.87
N LEU A 37 -1.11 -12.14 8.63
CA LEU A 37 -1.41 -13.46 8.07
C LEU A 37 -2.82 -13.56 7.47
N GLU A 38 -3.78 -12.77 7.98
CA GLU A 38 -5.12 -12.69 7.40
C GLU A 38 -5.09 -11.93 6.07
N MET A 39 -4.22 -10.92 5.94
CA MET A 39 -3.96 -10.26 4.67
C MET A 39 -3.48 -11.23 3.58
N LEU A 40 -2.62 -12.20 3.92
CA LEU A 40 -2.17 -13.24 2.99
C LEU A 40 -3.34 -14.11 2.52
N LYS A 41 -4.14 -14.62 3.47
CA LYS A 41 -5.32 -15.45 3.17
C LYS A 41 -6.30 -14.73 2.26
N ARG A 42 -6.58 -13.45 2.55
CA ARG A 42 -7.48 -12.61 1.76
C ARG A 42 -6.99 -12.41 0.33
N ASP A 43 -5.68 -12.38 0.14
CA ASP A 43 -5.03 -12.27 -1.18
C ASP A 43 -4.83 -13.65 -1.86
N SER A 44 -5.50 -14.70 -1.38
CA SER A 44 -5.42 -16.08 -1.89
C SER A 44 -4.04 -16.76 -1.73
N TYR A 45 -3.18 -16.26 -0.84
CA TYR A 45 -1.95 -16.95 -0.46
C TYR A 45 -2.25 -18.01 0.61
N ASN A 46 -1.53 -19.14 0.56
CA ASN A 46 -1.47 -20.05 1.70
C ASN A 46 -0.57 -19.40 2.79
N PRO A 47 -1.09 -19.07 3.98
CA PRO A 47 -0.29 -18.51 5.07
C PRO A 47 0.69 -19.53 5.68
N GLU A 48 0.50 -20.83 5.43
CA GLU A 48 1.43 -21.86 5.87
C GLU A 48 2.83 -21.63 5.27
N GLY A 49 3.84 -21.60 6.12
CA GLY A 49 5.22 -21.29 5.72
C GLY A 49 5.53 -19.80 5.57
N TRP A 50 4.53 -18.91 5.62
CA TRP A 50 4.78 -17.47 5.71
C TRP A 50 4.98 -17.02 7.16
N ASN A 51 5.87 -16.06 7.35
CA ASN A 51 6.09 -15.42 8.64
C ASN A 51 6.04 -13.90 8.50
N TYR A 52 5.49 -13.23 9.51
CA TYR A 52 5.60 -11.77 9.65
C TYR A 52 6.60 -11.45 10.75
N THR A 53 7.65 -10.71 10.40
CA THR A 53 8.77 -10.34 11.30
C THR A 53 8.78 -8.85 11.65
N GLY A 54 7.80 -8.10 11.17
CA GLY A 54 7.68 -6.66 11.41
C GLY A 54 7.23 -6.34 12.82
N LYS A 55 7.31 -5.06 13.17
CA LYS A 55 6.85 -4.57 14.47
C LYS A 55 5.34 -4.75 14.58
N LYS A 56 4.89 -5.40 15.66
CA LYS A 56 3.46 -5.41 15.99
C LYS A 56 3.01 -4.00 16.37
N VAL A 57 2.11 -3.42 15.58
CA VAL A 57 1.37 -2.19 15.87
C VAL A 57 -0.04 -2.59 16.30
N THR A 58 -0.63 -1.85 17.24
CA THR A 58 -1.95 -2.14 17.82
C THR A 58 -2.82 -0.89 17.85
N GLY A 59 -4.13 -1.08 17.90
CA GLY A 59 -5.14 -0.02 17.97
C GLY A 59 -5.38 0.71 16.65
N LYS A 60 -6.20 1.75 16.74
CA LYS A 60 -6.57 2.61 15.61
C LYS A 60 -5.59 3.76 15.43
N HIS A 61 -5.08 3.92 14.21
CA HIS A 61 -4.15 4.98 13.84
C HIS A 61 -4.67 5.74 12.62
N THR A 62 -4.45 7.04 12.62
CA THR A 62 -4.61 7.91 11.45
C THR A 62 -3.27 8.55 11.16
N ARG A 63 -2.79 8.43 9.93
CA ARG A 63 -1.52 9.01 9.48
C ARG A 63 -1.69 9.69 8.13
N ARG A 64 -0.82 10.64 7.84
CA ARG A 64 -0.73 11.30 6.53
C ARG A 64 0.24 10.55 5.63
N PHE A 65 -0.10 10.48 4.35
CA PHE A 65 0.63 9.76 3.32
C PHE A 65 0.73 10.58 2.05
N LYS A 66 1.64 10.17 1.16
CA LYS A 66 1.62 10.52 -0.26
C LYS A 66 2.09 9.34 -1.09
N LEU A 67 1.76 9.36 -2.38
CA LEU A 67 2.38 8.48 -3.38
C LEU A 67 3.59 9.17 -3.99
N VAL A 68 4.72 8.48 -4.10
CA VAL A 68 5.92 9.01 -4.76
C VAL A 68 6.42 8.10 -5.88
N GLN A 69 7.13 8.69 -6.84
CA GLN A 69 7.87 7.97 -7.87
C GLN A 69 9.33 8.38 -7.79
N VAL A 70 10.23 7.38 -7.69
CA VAL A 70 11.67 7.63 -7.51
C VAL A 70 12.50 7.30 -8.75
N GLY A 71 11.85 7.26 -9.92
CA GLY A 71 12.46 7.31 -11.26
C GLY A 71 13.62 6.34 -11.50
N TYR A 72 13.34 5.20 -12.13
CA TYR A 72 14.39 4.33 -12.68
C TYR A 72 14.17 4.13 -14.18
N SER A 73 15.27 4.22 -14.92
CA SER A 73 15.37 3.87 -16.34
C SER A 73 15.69 2.39 -16.57
N VAL A 74 15.78 1.60 -15.50
CA VAL A 74 16.03 0.15 -15.53
C VAL A 74 14.77 -0.60 -15.11
N THR A 75 14.59 -1.81 -15.66
CA THR A 75 13.44 -2.68 -15.32
C THR A 75 13.51 -3.18 -13.87
N PHE A 76 14.73 -3.29 -13.31
CA PHE A 76 14.98 -3.78 -11.96
C PHE A 76 15.97 -2.89 -11.22
N ALA A 77 15.66 -2.55 -9.96
CA ALA A 77 16.59 -1.88 -9.06
C ALA A 77 16.76 -2.64 -7.73
N PRO A 78 17.92 -2.51 -7.07
CA PRO A 78 18.12 -3.07 -5.72
C PRO A 78 17.15 -2.44 -4.69
N PHE A 79 16.60 -3.27 -3.80
CA PHE A 79 15.67 -2.83 -2.75
C PHE A 79 16.18 -1.65 -1.93
N ALA A 80 17.44 -1.75 -1.49
CA ALA A 80 18.08 -0.74 -0.65
C ALA A 80 18.18 0.61 -1.35
N GLU A 81 18.43 0.61 -2.67
CA GLU A 81 18.55 1.83 -3.46
C GLU A 81 17.19 2.54 -3.59
N VAL A 82 16.13 1.79 -3.91
CA VAL A 82 14.77 2.32 -4.00
C VAL A 82 14.33 2.88 -2.64
N ARG A 83 14.59 2.13 -1.55
CA ARG A 83 14.29 2.56 -0.19
C ARG A 83 15.06 3.83 0.18
N GLN A 84 16.32 3.94 -0.19
CA GLN A 84 17.14 5.13 0.04
C GLN A 84 16.60 6.38 -0.70
N LYS A 85 16.05 6.22 -1.90
CA LYS A 85 15.41 7.34 -2.60
C LYS A 85 14.06 7.71 -1.96
N ILE A 86 13.33 6.74 -1.44
CA ILE A 86 12.04 6.98 -0.80
C ILE A 86 12.18 7.74 0.53
N VAL A 87 13.26 7.52 1.30
CA VAL A 87 13.40 8.17 2.62
C VAL A 87 13.50 9.70 2.56
N SER A 88 13.88 10.30 1.42
CA SER A 88 13.83 11.76 1.26
C SER A 88 12.40 12.31 1.13
N HIS A 89 11.41 11.43 0.93
CA HIS A 89 10.01 11.80 0.78
C HIS A 89 9.17 11.50 2.00
N GLY A 90 9.61 10.60 2.90
CA GLY A 90 8.87 10.17 4.08
C GLY A 90 9.37 8.85 4.63
N GLU A 91 8.64 8.27 5.56
CA GLU A 91 8.94 6.97 6.14
C GLU A 91 8.26 5.83 5.37
N VAL A 92 8.91 4.67 5.34
CA VAL A 92 8.27 3.43 4.88
C VAL A 92 7.27 3.00 5.96
N PRO A 93 5.96 2.98 5.66
CA PRO A 93 4.97 2.58 6.63
C PRO A 93 4.86 1.06 6.72
N GLU A 94 4.17 0.57 7.74
CA GLU A 94 3.85 -0.86 7.88
C GLU A 94 3.03 -1.35 6.67
N GLY A 95 3.31 -2.56 6.18
CA GLY A 95 2.66 -3.09 4.97
C GLY A 95 1.14 -3.22 5.08
N GLN A 96 0.61 -3.27 6.31
CA GLN A 96 -0.82 -3.30 6.61
C GLN A 96 -1.56 -2.05 6.11
N TRP A 97 -0.89 -0.90 6.00
CA TRP A 97 -1.46 0.32 5.43
C TRP A 97 -1.97 0.16 3.99
N ARG A 98 -1.51 -0.87 3.26
CA ARG A 98 -2.08 -1.27 1.97
C ARG A 98 -3.59 -1.53 2.08
N GLN A 99 -4.07 -2.15 3.15
CA GLN A 99 -5.50 -2.45 3.33
C GLN A 99 -6.32 -1.18 3.49
N ALA A 100 -5.85 -0.24 4.31
CA ALA A 100 -6.49 1.06 4.47
C ALA A 100 -6.50 1.84 3.15
N PHE A 101 -5.38 1.86 2.42
CA PHE A 101 -5.31 2.51 1.12
C PHE A 101 -6.35 1.95 0.13
N LYS A 102 -6.48 0.62 0.03
CA LYS A 102 -7.49 -0.01 -0.84
C LYS A 102 -8.92 0.26 -0.41
N ALA A 103 -9.17 0.28 0.89
CA ALA A 103 -10.51 0.56 1.43
C ALA A 103 -10.94 2.01 1.15
N THR A 104 -10.01 2.96 1.29
CA THR A 104 -10.25 4.38 1.01
C THR A 104 -10.36 4.66 -0.50
N TYR A 105 -9.51 4.02 -1.31
CA TYR A 105 -9.46 4.21 -2.76
C TYR A 105 -9.81 2.91 -3.51
N PRO A 106 -11.09 2.54 -3.60
CA PRO A 106 -11.51 1.29 -4.23
C PRO A 106 -11.38 1.32 -5.77
N ILE A 107 -11.35 2.51 -6.39
CA ILE A 107 -11.13 2.65 -7.84
C ILE A 107 -9.64 2.92 -8.11
N HIS A 108 -8.98 1.96 -8.77
CA HIS A 108 -7.62 2.13 -9.25
C HIS A 108 -7.57 3.08 -10.46
N ASP A 109 -6.48 3.85 -10.59
CA ASP A 109 -6.30 4.83 -11.67
C ASP A 109 -5.54 4.28 -12.90
N GLY A 110 -5.08 3.02 -12.84
CA GLY A 110 -4.36 2.36 -13.93
C GLY A 110 -2.94 2.91 -14.18
N LYS A 111 -2.39 3.76 -13.31
CA LYS A 111 -1.09 4.44 -13.51
C LYS A 111 0.11 3.69 -12.91
N GLY A 112 0.06 2.37 -12.92
CA GLY A 112 1.09 1.49 -12.37
C GLY A 112 0.82 1.01 -10.93
N ALA A 113 1.68 0.13 -10.42
CA ALA A 113 1.52 -0.46 -9.10
C ALA A 113 1.76 0.56 -7.96
N VAL A 114 1.13 0.32 -6.81
CA VAL A 114 1.39 1.04 -5.54
C VAL A 114 2.05 0.07 -4.56
N ASN A 115 3.31 0.33 -4.24
CA ASN A 115 4.14 -0.52 -3.40
C ASN A 115 4.22 0.04 -1.97
N VAL A 116 4.17 -0.84 -0.98
CA VAL A 116 4.48 -0.51 0.41
C VAL A 116 5.75 -1.29 0.77
N LEU A 117 6.91 -0.61 0.81
CA LEU A 117 8.22 -1.28 0.93
C LEU A 117 8.54 -1.79 2.35
N ASP A 118 7.53 -2.28 3.06
CA ASP A 118 7.71 -3.04 4.28
C ASP A 118 8.14 -4.47 3.94
N SER A 119 9.42 -4.79 4.17
CA SER A 119 10.01 -6.11 3.89
C SER A 119 9.76 -7.15 4.98
N SER A 120 8.74 -6.94 5.82
CA SER A 120 8.48 -7.74 7.02
C SER A 120 7.75 -9.07 6.77
N TRP A 121 7.37 -9.39 5.55
CA TRP A 121 6.83 -10.72 5.22
C TRP A 121 7.95 -11.61 4.71
N VAL A 122 8.04 -12.82 5.23
CA VAL A 122 9.00 -13.84 4.77
C VAL A 122 8.18 -15.01 4.23
N ASP A 123 8.42 -15.39 2.97
CA ASP A 123 7.71 -16.51 2.36
C ASP A 123 8.27 -17.88 2.80
N SER A 124 7.65 -18.95 2.32
CA SER A 124 8.04 -20.33 2.64
C SER A 124 9.45 -20.74 2.21
N ASN A 125 10.10 -19.95 1.34
CA ASN A 125 11.50 -20.16 0.95
C ASN A 125 12.47 -19.34 1.81
N GLY A 126 11.98 -18.62 2.82
CA GLY A 126 12.79 -17.73 3.64
C GLY A 126 13.10 -16.39 2.96
N GLU A 127 12.44 -16.06 1.85
CA GLU A 127 12.71 -14.82 1.11
C GLU A 127 11.83 -13.67 1.64
N ALA A 128 12.45 -12.51 1.89
CA ALA A 128 11.75 -11.31 2.29
C ALA A 128 10.92 -10.73 1.14
N ARG A 129 9.69 -10.35 1.47
CA ARG A 129 8.63 -9.89 0.57
C ARG A 129 8.04 -8.59 1.10
N PHE A 130 7.54 -7.77 0.18
CA PHE A 130 6.80 -6.55 0.51
C PHE A 130 5.42 -6.54 -0.19
N PRO A 131 4.37 -6.03 0.47
CA PRO A 131 3.05 -5.98 -0.11
C PRO A 131 2.93 -4.82 -1.12
N TYR A 132 2.16 -5.06 -2.18
CA TYR A 132 1.84 -4.04 -3.16
C TYR A 132 0.42 -4.24 -3.72
N ILE A 133 -0.02 -3.23 -4.47
CA ILE A 133 -1.27 -3.22 -5.23
C ILE A 133 -0.91 -3.11 -6.71
N GLU A 134 -1.37 -4.06 -7.51
CA GLU A 134 -1.19 -4.08 -8.96
C GLU A 134 -1.96 -2.93 -9.62
N THR A 135 -1.60 -2.64 -10.87
CA THR A 135 -2.26 -1.61 -11.70
C THR A 135 -3.79 -1.79 -11.80
N LEU A 136 -4.27 -3.04 -11.71
CA LEU A 136 -5.68 -3.41 -11.75
C LEU A 136 -6.34 -3.49 -10.34
N GLY A 137 -5.67 -3.00 -9.30
CA GLY A 137 -6.20 -2.97 -7.92
C GLY A 137 -6.08 -4.29 -7.14
N LEU A 138 -5.51 -5.34 -7.75
CA LEU A 138 -5.24 -6.62 -7.08
C LEU A 138 -4.10 -6.49 -6.07
N SER A 139 -4.17 -7.28 -5.00
CA SER A 139 -3.16 -7.28 -3.95
C SER A 139 -2.20 -8.45 -4.13
N SER A 140 -0.91 -8.20 -3.94
CA SER A 140 0.13 -9.22 -4.10
C SER A 140 1.37 -8.88 -3.25
N PHE A 141 2.37 -9.76 -3.27
CA PHE A 141 3.62 -9.65 -2.54
C PHE A 141 4.82 -9.88 -3.48
N SER A 142 5.72 -8.89 -3.56
CA SER A 142 6.91 -8.97 -4.42
C SER A 142 8.16 -9.31 -3.61
N LEU A 143 9.14 -9.94 -4.27
CA LEU A 143 10.46 -10.20 -3.71
C LEU A 143 11.20 -8.89 -3.47
N THR A 144 11.78 -8.73 -2.29
CA THR A 144 12.67 -7.58 -2.00
C THR A 144 13.84 -7.53 -2.98
N ARG A 145 14.45 -8.67 -3.34
CA ARG A 145 15.56 -8.72 -4.31
C ARG A 145 15.19 -8.33 -5.77
N ARG A 146 13.91 -8.12 -6.08
CA ARG A 146 13.43 -7.71 -7.42
C ARG A 146 12.34 -6.66 -7.29
N ILE A 147 12.72 -5.38 -7.26
CA ILE A 147 11.77 -4.29 -7.40
C ILE A 147 11.62 -3.94 -8.88
N PHE A 148 10.40 -4.08 -9.39
CA PHE A 148 10.01 -3.44 -10.64
C PHE A 148 9.88 -1.94 -10.39
N THR A 149 10.55 -1.14 -11.19
CA THR A 149 10.64 0.30 -10.92
C THR A 149 9.96 1.17 -11.97
N GLU A 150 9.67 0.63 -13.15
CA GLU A 150 8.97 1.38 -14.19
C GLU A 150 7.50 1.60 -13.77
N GLN A 151 7.07 2.87 -13.78
CA GLN A 151 5.71 3.32 -13.41
C GLN A 151 5.26 2.97 -11.98
N CYS A 152 6.14 2.41 -11.15
CA CYS A 152 5.81 2.07 -9.78
C CYS A 152 5.75 3.31 -8.90
N ARG A 153 4.68 3.36 -8.09
CA ARG A 153 4.48 4.35 -7.04
C ARG A 153 4.72 3.71 -5.69
N TYR A 154 5.14 4.51 -4.72
CA TYR A 154 5.45 4.05 -3.38
C TYR A 154 4.63 4.84 -2.37
N LEU A 155 3.94 4.12 -1.49
CA LEU A 155 3.22 4.71 -0.37
C LEU A 155 4.22 5.07 0.73
N VAL A 156 4.24 6.34 1.12
CA VAL A 156 5.14 6.84 2.17
C VAL A 156 4.34 7.59 3.22
N ALA A 157 4.67 7.38 4.51
CA ALA A 157 4.11 8.16 5.60
C ALA A 157 4.86 9.49 5.73
N ILE A 158 4.13 10.58 5.98
CA ILE A 158 4.67 11.94 6.14
C ILE A 158 4.24 12.54 7.48
N HIS A 159 5.09 13.42 8.04
CA HIS A 159 4.93 13.98 9.40
C HIS A 159 4.45 15.45 9.43
N GLU A 160 3.98 15.99 8.30
CA GLU A 160 3.58 17.40 8.17
C GLU A 160 2.50 17.84 9.16
#